data_AF-A0A9W9VXA4-F1
#
_entry.id   AF-A0A9W9VXA4-F1
#
_cell.length_a   1.000
_cell.length_b   1.000
_cell.length_c   1.000
_cell.angle_alpha   90.00
_cell.angle_beta   90.00
_cell.angle_gamma   90.00
#
_symmetry.space_group_name_H-M   'P 1'
#
loop_
_entity.id
_entity.type
_entity.pdbx_description
1 polymer ?
#
loop_
_entity_poly.entity_id
_entity_poly.type
_entity_poly.pdbx_seq_one_letter_code
_entity_poly.pdbx_strand_id
1 'polypeptide(L)'
;MRFNTALLAVTAAGTAVADRPANESICDYYTTALLKENNATNQYTLLTLLVNTAVIGNYTQPNVGVMVPGILNPNGTYNNTKVNLVPYFDGGLASTNDGGNMGVAKNFLDGGGAAPLMKNMPADDTTSNQYKLLTHLYQFFGSLLGCSEVGMTGFAAYAGDASMYEVHKFMVLDPLQMGYFIEQVALSAASFGVATSDIEAVGQALGSLFNYRCAPKTTVIKAQGPQYQSVCTDESCPLADNATCAAQPSMSQPLVANATLADGEGRMPSGSATMSMSGGSTGTATMSGGASGTASGASSPSSTFNAASHAAPGLTGVFAALVAFLAL
;
A
#
# COMPACT_ATOMS: atom_id res chain seq x y z
N MET A 1 -6.51 52.26 17.77
CA MET A 1 -6.99 50.89 18.03
C MET A 1 -5.78 49.97 17.88
N ARG A 2 -5.32 49.37 18.99
CA ARG A 2 -4.14 48.49 19.02
C ARG A 2 -4.63 47.05 18.82
N PHE A 3 -4.18 46.41 17.76
CA PHE A 3 -4.44 44.99 17.51
C PHE A 3 -3.45 44.16 18.33
N ASN A 4 -3.96 43.43 19.32
CA ASN A 4 -3.21 42.43 20.07
C ASN A 4 -3.10 41.16 19.22
N THR A 5 -1.93 40.89 18.67
CA THR A 5 -1.59 39.60 18.09
C THR A 5 -1.23 38.65 19.23
N ALA A 6 -2.15 37.77 19.62
CA ALA A 6 -1.83 36.68 20.54
C ALA A 6 -1.05 35.60 19.78
N LEU A 7 0.23 35.43 20.12
CA LEU A 7 1.02 34.27 19.72
C LEU A 7 0.46 33.03 20.45
N LEU A 8 -0.13 32.10 19.70
CA LEU A 8 -0.34 30.73 20.17
C LEU A 8 1.01 30.01 20.14
N ALA A 9 1.71 29.99 21.28
CA ALA A 9 2.82 29.08 21.49
C ALA A 9 2.26 27.67 21.65
N VAL A 10 2.32 26.86 20.58
CA VAL A 10 2.12 25.41 20.67
C VAL A 10 3.42 24.86 21.28
N THR A 11 3.38 24.53 22.56
CA THR A 11 4.42 23.71 23.18
C THR A 11 4.41 22.36 22.49
N ALA A 12 5.46 22.07 21.72
CA ALA A 12 5.78 20.73 21.25
C ALA A 12 6.15 19.85 22.47
N ALA A 13 5.14 19.44 23.24
CA ALA A 13 5.28 18.27 24.07
C ALA A 13 5.34 17.09 23.09
N GLY A 14 6.51 16.48 22.96
CA GLY A 14 6.62 15.16 22.36
C GLY A 14 5.77 14.23 23.21
N THR A 15 4.50 14.04 22.82
CA THR A 15 3.68 12.96 23.34
C THR A 15 4.28 11.70 22.76
N ALA A 16 5.16 11.07 23.53
CA ALA A 16 5.30 9.63 23.42
C ALA A 16 3.89 9.09 23.56
N VAL A 17 3.34 8.58 22.45
CA VAL A 17 2.04 7.93 22.46
C VAL A 17 2.19 6.77 23.43
N ALA A 18 1.41 6.76 24.52
CA ALA A 18 1.49 5.70 25.51
C ALA A 18 1.29 4.34 24.81
N ASP A 19 1.85 3.25 25.33
CA ASP A 19 1.61 1.95 24.73
C ASP A 19 0.09 1.70 24.66
N ARG A 20 -0.39 1.34 23.46
CA ARG A 20 -1.80 1.05 23.22
C ARG A 20 -2.27 -0.06 24.17
N PRO A 21 -3.42 0.09 24.85
CA PRO A 21 -3.99 -1.00 25.63
C PRO A 21 -4.22 -2.26 24.78
N ALA A 22 -3.84 -3.42 25.31
CA ALA A 22 -3.91 -4.69 24.57
C ALA A 22 -5.33 -5.05 24.09
N ASN A 23 -6.36 -4.55 24.78
CA ASN A 23 -7.77 -4.76 24.45
C ASN A 23 -8.35 -3.77 23.43
N GLU A 24 -7.57 -2.83 22.89
CA GLU A 24 -8.14 -1.70 22.12
C GLU A 24 -8.07 -1.77 20.58
N SER A 25 -7.38 -2.65 19.85
CA SER A 25 -7.18 -2.46 18.38
C SER A 25 -6.43 -1.18 17.99
N ILE A 26 -5.65 -1.29 16.91
CA ILE A 26 -4.77 -0.20 16.44
C ILE A 26 -5.61 0.98 15.94
N CYS A 27 -6.66 0.72 15.16
CA CYS A 27 -7.46 1.80 14.57
C CYS A 27 -8.16 2.66 15.63
N ASP A 28 -8.86 2.04 16.58
CA ASP A 28 -9.64 2.76 17.59
C ASP A 28 -8.74 3.64 18.47
N TYR A 29 -7.61 3.07 18.89
CA TYR A 29 -6.62 3.76 19.70
C TYR A 29 -6.05 5.00 19.00
N TYR A 30 -5.53 4.85 17.78
CA TYR A 30 -4.94 5.99 17.05
C TYR A 30 -5.99 6.99 16.56
N THR A 31 -7.24 6.56 16.38
CA THR A 31 -8.34 7.48 16.11
C THR A 31 -8.53 8.42 17.30
N THR A 32 -8.60 7.88 18.51
CA THR A 32 -8.69 8.70 19.73
C THR A 32 -7.43 9.54 19.96
N ALA A 33 -6.25 8.94 19.81
CA ALA A 33 -4.98 9.62 20.09
C ALA A 33 -4.72 10.81 19.14
N LEU A 34 -5.07 10.68 17.85
CA LEU A 34 -4.77 11.69 16.84
C LEU A 34 -5.96 12.62 16.54
N LEU A 35 -7.19 12.10 16.62
CA LEU A 35 -8.41 12.81 16.22
C LEU A 35 -9.39 13.05 17.39
N LYS A 36 -8.96 12.75 18.62
CA LYS A 36 -9.63 13.00 19.91
C LYS A 36 -10.86 12.14 20.22
N GLU A 37 -11.71 11.88 19.23
CA GLU A 37 -12.94 11.11 19.41
C GLU A 37 -12.96 9.88 18.49
N ASN A 38 -13.28 8.72 19.05
CA ASN A 38 -13.46 7.51 18.27
C ASN A 38 -14.90 7.43 17.72
N ASN A 39 -15.07 7.73 16.43
CA ASN A 39 -16.34 7.60 15.71
C ASN A 39 -16.07 7.27 14.24
N ALA A 40 -17.12 6.87 13.49
CA ALA A 40 -17.01 6.46 12.09
C ALA A 40 -16.26 7.47 11.21
N THR A 41 -16.62 8.75 11.28
CA THR A 41 -15.99 9.82 10.48
C THR A 41 -14.51 9.97 10.81
N ASN A 42 -14.14 9.90 12.09
CA ASN A 42 -12.75 10.03 12.51
C ASN A 42 -11.93 8.78 12.16
N GLN A 43 -12.49 7.56 12.29
CA GLN A 43 -11.82 6.35 11.81
C GLN A 43 -11.59 6.43 10.30
N TYR A 44 -12.61 6.79 9.51
CA TYR A 44 -12.46 6.99 8.06
C TYR A 44 -11.39 8.05 7.75
N THR A 45 -11.34 9.14 8.52
CA THR A 45 -10.33 10.19 8.37
C THR A 45 -8.93 9.67 8.69
N LEU A 46 -8.73 8.91 9.76
CA LEU A 46 -7.47 8.26 10.09
C LEU A 46 -6.97 7.39 8.92
N LEU A 47 -7.86 6.56 8.37
CA LEU A 47 -7.53 5.66 7.26
C LEU A 47 -7.25 6.43 5.97
N THR A 48 -7.97 7.53 5.73
CA THR A 48 -7.70 8.43 4.61
C THR A 48 -6.28 9.01 4.71
N LEU A 49 -5.91 9.54 5.88
CA LEU A 49 -4.59 10.13 6.12
C LEU A 49 -3.47 9.09 5.96
N LEU A 50 -3.64 7.91 6.57
CA LEU A 50 -2.68 6.82 6.51
C LEU A 50 -2.49 6.31 5.07
N VAL A 51 -3.59 5.97 4.39
CA VAL A 51 -3.55 5.39 3.04
C VAL A 51 -3.05 6.41 2.03
N ASN A 52 -3.55 7.65 2.05
CA ASN A 52 -3.07 8.67 1.11
C ASN A 52 -1.57 8.91 1.31
N THR A 53 -1.08 8.95 2.55
CA THR A 53 0.34 9.15 2.82
C THR A 53 1.18 7.95 2.34
N ALA A 54 0.67 6.72 2.47
CA ALA A 54 1.32 5.55 1.88
C ALA A 54 1.29 5.57 0.34
N VAL A 55 0.25 6.15 -0.27
CA VAL A 55 0.10 6.19 -1.74
C VAL A 55 0.97 7.27 -2.38
N ILE A 56 0.90 8.52 -1.89
CA ILE A 56 1.57 9.69 -2.51
C ILE A 56 2.74 10.26 -1.72
N GLY A 57 3.06 9.69 -0.56
CA GLY A 57 4.10 10.21 0.33
C GLY A 57 3.60 11.32 1.26
N ASN A 58 4.51 11.96 2.00
CA ASN A 58 4.12 12.99 2.98
C ASN A 58 3.44 14.19 2.29
N TYR A 59 2.19 14.44 2.66
CA TYR A 59 1.44 15.65 2.27
C TYR A 59 0.77 16.35 3.47
N THR A 60 0.81 15.73 4.65
CA THR A 60 0.19 16.22 5.88
C THR A 60 1.20 16.95 6.77
N GLN A 61 0.70 17.93 7.51
CA GLN A 61 1.41 18.57 8.63
C GLN A 61 0.49 18.62 9.87
N PRO A 62 1.02 18.43 11.09
CA PRO A 62 2.42 18.14 11.41
C PRO A 62 2.77 16.66 11.13
N ASN A 63 3.98 16.42 10.60
CA ASN A 63 4.58 15.08 10.56
C ASN A 63 5.76 15.05 11.54
N VAL A 64 6.11 13.86 12.04
CA VAL A 64 7.20 13.72 13.04
C VAL A 64 8.60 13.62 12.40
N GLY A 65 8.77 14.14 11.18
CA GLY A 65 10.05 14.15 10.46
C GLY A 65 10.42 12.83 9.77
N VAL A 66 9.50 11.85 9.72
CA VAL A 66 9.69 10.61 8.95
C VAL A 66 9.33 10.85 7.49
N MET A 67 10.30 10.67 6.60
CA MET A 67 10.11 10.77 5.15
C MET A 67 9.36 9.55 4.61
N VAL A 68 8.27 9.79 3.89
CA VAL A 68 7.47 8.78 3.20
C VAL A 68 7.50 9.09 1.70
N PRO A 69 8.17 8.27 0.88
CA PRO A 69 8.18 8.41 -0.57
C PRO A 69 6.81 8.22 -1.24
N GLY A 70 6.03 7.25 -0.75
CA GLY A 70 4.76 6.80 -1.35
C GLY A 70 4.94 5.75 -2.45
N ILE A 71 3.97 4.84 -2.60
CA ILE A 71 4.03 3.76 -3.61
C ILE A 71 3.99 4.27 -5.06
N LEU A 72 3.47 5.49 -5.27
CA LEU A 72 3.45 6.15 -6.58
C LEU A 72 4.74 6.92 -6.89
N ASN A 73 5.81 6.74 -6.11
CA ASN A 73 7.12 7.25 -6.48
C ASN A 73 7.78 6.33 -7.53
N PRO A 74 8.02 6.81 -8.77
CA PRO A 74 8.62 5.98 -9.82
C PRO A 74 10.10 5.63 -9.54
N ASN A 75 10.72 6.31 -8.58
CA ASN A 75 12.10 6.09 -8.15
C ASN A 75 12.18 5.36 -6.80
N GLY A 76 11.16 4.57 -6.46
CA GLY A 76 11.14 3.74 -5.26
C GLY A 76 12.38 2.84 -5.16
N THR A 77 12.79 2.56 -3.93
CA THR A 77 13.91 1.64 -3.66
C THR A 77 13.56 0.82 -2.44
N TYR A 78 13.77 -0.50 -2.53
CA TYR A 78 13.63 -1.42 -1.41
C TYR A 78 14.84 -2.37 -1.41
N ASN A 79 15.49 -2.52 -0.25
CA ASN A 79 16.73 -3.32 -0.13
C ASN A 79 17.79 -2.96 -1.21
N ASN A 80 18.01 -1.66 -1.42
CA ASN A 80 18.92 -1.11 -2.45
C ASN A 80 18.57 -1.49 -3.90
N THR A 81 17.39 -2.07 -4.15
CA THR A 81 16.90 -2.40 -5.49
C THR A 81 15.81 -1.42 -5.88
N LYS A 82 15.85 -0.91 -7.11
CA LYS A 82 14.82 -0.01 -7.63
C LYS A 82 13.49 -0.76 -7.75
N VAL A 83 12.42 -0.11 -7.32
CA VAL A 83 11.05 -0.61 -7.41
C VAL A 83 10.17 0.50 -7.96
N ASN A 84 9.42 0.20 -9.02
CA ASN A 84 8.42 1.10 -9.58
C ASN A 84 7.07 0.39 -9.63
N LEU A 85 6.12 0.83 -8.78
CA LEU A 85 4.75 0.30 -8.78
C LEU A 85 3.78 1.12 -9.64
N VAL A 86 4.18 2.31 -10.12
CA VAL A 86 3.32 3.22 -10.87
C VAL A 86 2.64 2.55 -12.09
N PRO A 87 3.33 1.69 -12.88
CA PRO A 87 2.73 1.07 -14.07
C PRO A 87 1.50 0.17 -13.80
N TYR A 88 1.33 -0.28 -12.56
CA TYR A 88 0.14 -1.03 -12.15
C TYR A 88 -1.08 -0.13 -11.89
N PHE A 89 -0.86 1.18 -11.68
CA PHE A 89 -1.91 2.14 -11.36
C PHE A 89 -2.28 3.05 -12.53
N ASP A 90 -1.37 3.33 -13.46
CA ASP A 90 -1.61 4.29 -14.55
C ASP A 90 -2.10 3.65 -15.87
N GLY A 91 -2.17 2.31 -15.91
CA GLY A 91 -2.53 1.55 -17.11
C GLY A 91 -1.35 1.20 -18.02
N GLY A 92 -0.09 1.37 -17.56
CA GLY A 92 1.08 0.90 -18.27
C GLY A 92 1.13 -0.62 -18.46
N LEU A 93 0.53 -1.37 -17.52
CA LEU A 93 0.50 -2.83 -17.52
C LEU A 93 -0.93 -3.38 -17.60
N ALA A 94 -1.07 -4.51 -18.30
CA ALA A 94 -2.31 -5.30 -18.33
C ALA A 94 -2.41 -6.19 -17.07
N SER A 95 -2.62 -5.57 -15.91
CA SER A 95 -2.52 -6.21 -14.59
C SER A 95 -3.83 -6.28 -13.81
N THR A 96 -4.93 -5.73 -14.33
CA THR A 96 -6.24 -5.69 -13.65
C THR A 96 -7.07 -6.94 -13.95
N ASN A 97 -7.78 -7.48 -12.97
CA ASN A 97 -8.56 -8.71 -13.06
C ASN A 97 -9.94 -8.60 -13.76
N ASP A 98 -10.18 -7.53 -14.54
CA ASP A 98 -11.44 -7.32 -15.26
C ASP A 98 -11.52 -8.11 -16.60
N GLY A 99 -10.43 -8.77 -17.03
CA GLY A 99 -10.35 -9.53 -18.28
C GLY A 99 -10.73 -11.00 -18.20
N GLY A 100 -11.32 -11.46 -17.08
CA GLY A 100 -11.63 -12.87 -16.84
C GLY A 100 -10.37 -13.69 -16.55
N ASN A 101 -9.84 -14.38 -17.57
CA ASN A 101 -8.65 -15.24 -17.43
C ASN A 101 -7.34 -14.54 -17.78
N MET A 102 -7.38 -13.26 -18.11
CA MET A 102 -6.20 -12.44 -18.43
C MET A 102 -6.31 -11.06 -17.79
N GLY A 103 -5.16 -10.45 -17.52
CA GLY A 103 -5.11 -9.07 -17.04
C GLY A 103 -5.44 -8.08 -18.15
N VAL A 104 -6.05 -6.96 -17.77
CA VAL A 104 -6.32 -5.81 -18.66
C VAL A 104 -5.70 -4.54 -18.10
N ALA A 105 -5.38 -3.59 -18.98
CA ALA A 105 -4.82 -2.32 -18.57
C ALA A 105 -5.94 -1.38 -18.10
N LYS A 106 -5.74 -0.77 -16.94
CA LYS A 106 -6.70 0.15 -16.35
C LYS A 106 -5.97 1.27 -15.63
N ASN A 107 -6.41 2.49 -15.88
CA ASN A 107 -5.91 3.66 -15.16
C ASN A 107 -6.75 3.86 -13.89
N PHE A 108 -6.11 3.69 -12.74
CA PHE A 108 -6.60 3.96 -11.38
C PHE A 108 -6.19 5.34 -10.86
N LEU A 109 -5.55 6.17 -11.68
CA LEU A 109 -5.23 7.58 -11.43
C LEU A 109 -6.10 8.51 -12.28
N ASP A 110 -7.25 8.01 -12.74
CA ASP A 110 -8.21 8.67 -13.64
C ASP A 110 -9.14 9.68 -12.93
N GLY A 111 -9.06 9.77 -11.61
CA GLY A 111 -9.87 10.67 -10.79
C GLY A 111 -9.11 11.91 -10.30
N GLY A 112 -8.08 12.36 -11.02
CA GLY A 112 -7.25 13.52 -10.65
C GLY A 112 -5.87 13.18 -10.07
N GLY A 113 -5.54 11.90 -9.93
CA GLY A 113 -4.25 11.41 -9.45
C GLY A 113 -3.96 11.86 -8.02
N ALA A 114 -2.74 12.34 -7.77
CA ALA A 114 -2.30 12.75 -6.43
C ALA A 114 -3.01 14.02 -5.91
N ALA A 115 -3.49 14.91 -6.79
CA ALA A 115 -4.04 16.20 -6.41
C ALA A 115 -5.24 16.15 -5.43
N PRO A 116 -6.27 15.29 -5.64
CA PRO A 116 -7.32 15.09 -4.65
C PRO A 116 -6.81 14.44 -3.35
N LEU A 117 -5.84 13.52 -3.43
CA LEU A 117 -5.32 12.84 -2.24
C LEU A 117 -4.65 13.83 -1.27
N MET A 118 -3.97 14.84 -1.81
CA MET A 118 -3.39 15.95 -1.02
C MET A 118 -4.45 16.78 -0.25
N LYS A 119 -5.72 16.67 -0.65
CA LYS A 119 -6.87 17.34 0.00
C LYS A 119 -7.69 16.39 0.86
N ASN A 120 -7.16 15.20 1.19
CA ASN A 120 -7.88 14.12 1.87
C ASN A 120 -9.14 13.64 1.12
N MET A 121 -9.13 13.73 -0.22
CA MET A 121 -10.19 13.21 -1.06
C MET A 121 -9.70 11.98 -1.81
N PRO A 122 -10.51 10.93 -2.01
CA PRO A 122 -10.10 9.75 -2.78
C PRO A 122 -9.91 10.05 -4.28
N ALA A 123 -10.68 10.99 -4.83
CA ALA A 123 -10.65 11.47 -6.21
C ALA A 123 -11.42 12.80 -6.31
N ASP A 124 -11.32 13.49 -7.46
CA ASP A 124 -12.11 14.69 -7.77
C ASP A 124 -13.58 14.35 -8.09
N ASP A 125 -13.90 13.08 -8.32
CA ASP A 125 -15.24 12.57 -8.62
C ASP A 125 -15.55 11.27 -7.84
N THR A 126 -16.76 10.73 -7.99
CA THR A 126 -17.22 9.52 -7.27
C THR A 126 -17.43 8.29 -8.16
N THR A 127 -16.95 8.32 -9.39
CA THR A 127 -17.22 7.33 -10.45
C THR A 127 -15.97 6.70 -11.04
N SER A 128 -14.83 7.39 -10.94
CA SER A 128 -13.52 6.98 -11.43
C SER A 128 -13.03 5.69 -10.78
N ASN A 129 -12.09 5.04 -11.45
CA ASN A 129 -11.42 3.87 -10.90
C ASN A 129 -10.59 4.25 -9.68
N GLN A 130 -10.02 5.46 -9.69
CA GLN A 130 -9.34 6.04 -8.53
C GLN A 130 -10.27 6.12 -7.31
N TYR A 131 -11.47 6.70 -7.46
CA TYR A 131 -12.41 6.80 -6.34
C TYR A 131 -12.70 5.42 -5.72
N LYS A 132 -12.95 4.42 -6.58
CA LYS A 132 -13.20 3.04 -6.14
C LYS A 132 -11.99 2.44 -5.45
N LEU A 133 -10.79 2.56 -6.04
CA LEU A 133 -9.55 2.04 -5.47
C LEU A 133 -9.31 2.61 -4.07
N LEU A 134 -9.30 3.94 -3.94
CA LEU A 134 -8.94 4.61 -2.69
C LEU A 134 -9.98 4.36 -1.59
N THR A 135 -11.27 4.45 -1.92
CA THR A 135 -12.32 4.14 -0.93
C THR A 135 -12.28 2.68 -0.47
N HIS A 136 -12.02 1.73 -1.38
CA HIS A 136 -11.83 0.33 -1.03
C HIS A 136 -10.59 0.11 -0.16
N LEU A 137 -9.48 0.81 -0.42
CA LEU A 137 -8.30 0.75 0.44
C LEU A 137 -8.62 1.24 1.86
N TYR A 138 -9.32 2.38 2.02
CA TYR A 138 -9.70 2.88 3.35
C TYR A 138 -10.54 1.86 4.12
N GLN A 139 -11.51 1.23 3.45
CA GLN A 139 -12.42 0.25 4.04
C GLN A 139 -11.73 -1.08 4.38
N PHE A 140 -10.86 -1.56 3.49
CA PHE A 140 -10.10 -2.79 3.70
C PHE A 140 -9.14 -2.64 4.87
N PHE A 141 -8.33 -1.56 4.87
CA PHE A 141 -7.43 -1.28 5.98
C PHE A 141 -8.19 -0.99 7.28
N GLY A 142 -9.39 -0.40 7.20
CA GLY A 142 -10.25 -0.25 8.37
C GLY A 142 -10.59 -1.60 9.00
N SER A 143 -10.97 -2.58 8.18
CA SER A 143 -11.25 -3.94 8.65
C SER A 143 -9.99 -4.65 9.17
N LEU A 144 -8.85 -4.51 8.48
CA LEU A 144 -7.58 -5.13 8.85
C LEU A 144 -7.03 -4.58 10.18
N LEU A 145 -7.12 -3.27 10.39
CA LEU A 145 -6.61 -2.59 11.60
C LEU A 145 -7.59 -2.63 12.78
N GLY A 146 -8.78 -3.23 12.58
CA GLY A 146 -9.76 -3.48 13.63
C GLY A 146 -10.65 -2.31 14.00
N CYS A 147 -10.84 -1.35 13.08
CA CYS A 147 -11.75 -0.21 13.27
C CYS A 147 -13.17 -0.67 13.65
N SER A 148 -13.67 -0.22 14.80
CA SER A 148 -14.97 -0.64 15.33
C SER A 148 -16.18 -0.07 14.58
N GLU A 149 -16.02 1.02 13.83
CA GLU A 149 -17.12 1.74 13.17
C GLU A 149 -17.21 1.46 11.66
N VAL A 150 -16.45 0.50 11.12
CA VAL A 150 -16.59 0.07 9.72
C VAL A 150 -17.98 -0.51 9.49
N GLY A 151 -18.66 -0.02 8.45
CA GLY A 151 -20.05 -0.34 8.15
C GLY A 151 -21.07 0.63 8.74
N MET A 152 -20.63 1.59 9.56
CA MET A 152 -21.49 2.62 10.14
C MET A 152 -21.62 3.84 9.22
N THR A 153 -22.58 4.71 9.51
CA THR A 153 -22.73 5.97 8.75
C THR A 153 -21.49 6.83 8.94
N GLY A 154 -20.83 7.19 7.84
CA GLY A 154 -19.55 7.92 7.84
C GLY A 154 -18.32 7.03 7.61
N PHE A 155 -18.46 5.70 7.73
CA PHE A 155 -17.42 4.74 7.34
C PHE A 155 -18.07 3.48 6.75
N ALA A 156 -18.26 3.48 5.44
CA ALA A 156 -18.89 2.36 4.74
C ALA A 156 -18.13 1.03 4.95
N ALA A 157 -18.84 -0.08 4.87
CA ALA A 157 -18.23 -1.42 4.86
C ALA A 157 -17.45 -1.64 3.56
N TYR A 158 -16.45 -2.53 3.60
CA TYR A 158 -15.70 -2.93 2.41
C TYR A 158 -16.62 -3.56 1.36
N ALA A 159 -16.69 -2.91 0.19
CA ALA A 159 -17.57 -3.31 -0.91
C ALA A 159 -16.84 -4.03 -2.06
N GLY A 160 -15.51 -4.17 -1.98
CA GLY A 160 -14.72 -4.91 -2.96
C GLY A 160 -14.74 -6.42 -2.74
N ASP A 161 -13.95 -7.15 -3.55
CA ASP A 161 -13.71 -8.58 -3.37
C ASP A 161 -12.67 -8.80 -2.27
N ALA A 162 -13.03 -9.56 -1.22
CA ALA A 162 -12.13 -9.80 -0.10
C ALA A 162 -10.97 -10.75 -0.41
N SER A 163 -10.94 -11.42 -1.56
CA SER A 163 -9.78 -12.20 -2.00
C SER A 163 -8.74 -11.29 -2.64
N MET A 164 -7.73 -10.88 -1.86
CA MET A 164 -6.61 -10.09 -2.39
C MET A 164 -5.81 -10.86 -3.45
N TYR A 165 -5.80 -12.20 -3.41
CA TYR A 165 -5.28 -12.99 -4.52
C TYR A 165 -6.07 -12.74 -5.82
N GLU A 166 -7.41 -12.89 -5.81
CA GLU A 166 -8.21 -12.71 -7.03
C GLU A 166 -8.12 -11.29 -7.61
N VAL A 167 -8.02 -10.27 -6.73
CA VAL A 167 -7.88 -8.87 -7.13
C VAL A 167 -6.52 -8.58 -7.78
N HIS A 168 -5.44 -9.18 -7.28
CA HIS A 168 -4.07 -8.81 -7.68
C HIS A 168 -3.30 -9.90 -8.45
N LYS A 169 -3.89 -11.09 -8.70
CA LYS A 169 -3.19 -12.24 -9.32
C LYS A 169 -2.51 -11.94 -10.65
N PHE A 170 -3.01 -10.97 -11.43
CA PHE A 170 -2.41 -10.58 -12.71
C PHE A 170 -1.29 -9.54 -12.60
N MET A 171 -1.00 -9.04 -11.40
CA MET A 171 0.15 -8.17 -11.17
C MET A 171 1.45 -8.97 -11.07
N VAL A 172 1.37 -10.21 -10.57
CA VAL A 172 2.51 -11.12 -10.37
C VAL A 172 3.66 -10.42 -9.62
N LEU A 173 3.30 -9.81 -8.48
CA LEU A 173 4.25 -9.06 -7.67
C LEU A 173 5.30 -9.97 -7.04
N ASP A 174 6.54 -9.48 -7.04
CA ASP A 174 7.69 -10.12 -6.41
C ASP A 174 7.90 -9.66 -4.94
N PRO A 175 8.82 -10.28 -4.18
CA PRO A 175 9.09 -9.90 -2.79
C PRO A 175 9.59 -8.47 -2.59
N LEU A 176 10.27 -7.88 -3.58
CA LEU A 176 10.78 -6.51 -3.48
C LEU A 176 9.65 -5.50 -3.69
N GLN A 177 8.77 -5.75 -4.65
CA GLN A 177 7.58 -4.96 -4.90
C GLN A 177 6.62 -4.99 -3.71
N MET A 178 6.36 -6.19 -3.16
CA MET A 178 5.53 -6.34 -1.97
C MET A 178 6.19 -5.75 -0.72
N GLY A 179 7.49 -5.97 -0.55
CA GLY A 179 8.27 -5.37 0.54
C GLY A 179 8.24 -3.85 0.51
N TYR A 180 8.39 -3.25 -0.67
CA TYR A 180 8.27 -1.80 -0.86
C TYR A 180 6.88 -1.29 -0.47
N PHE A 181 5.81 -1.95 -0.92
CA PHE A 181 4.44 -1.60 -0.52
C PHE A 181 4.26 -1.60 1.01
N ILE A 182 4.70 -2.66 1.68
CA ILE A 182 4.61 -2.79 3.15
C ILE A 182 5.43 -1.70 3.85
N GLU A 183 6.64 -1.40 3.34
CA GLU A 183 7.49 -0.32 3.86
C GLU A 183 6.80 1.04 3.76
N GLN A 184 6.13 1.36 2.64
CA GLN A 184 5.42 2.63 2.50
C GLN A 184 4.24 2.75 3.49
N VAL A 185 3.55 1.66 3.81
CA VAL A 185 2.51 1.64 4.86
C VAL A 185 3.13 1.88 6.25
N ALA A 186 4.25 1.21 6.55
CA ALA A 186 4.95 1.37 7.83
C ALA A 186 5.50 2.80 8.02
N LEU A 187 6.14 3.36 6.99
CA LEU A 187 6.64 4.74 7.00
C LEU A 187 5.49 5.75 7.13
N SER A 188 4.35 5.50 6.47
CA SER A 188 3.15 6.31 6.63
C SER A 188 2.69 6.36 8.09
N ALA A 189 2.51 5.20 8.74
CA ALA A 189 2.16 5.12 10.16
C ALA A 189 3.19 5.83 11.05
N ALA A 190 4.48 5.58 10.83
CA ALA A 190 5.57 6.24 11.54
C ALA A 190 5.51 7.76 11.43
N SER A 191 5.12 8.30 10.27
CA SER A 191 5.02 9.75 10.05
C SER A 191 3.94 10.45 10.88
N PHE A 192 2.96 9.69 11.37
CA PHE A 192 1.93 10.13 12.32
C PHE A 192 2.29 9.86 13.78
N GLY A 193 3.49 9.35 14.07
CA GLY A 193 3.94 9.06 15.43
C GLY A 193 3.33 7.80 16.03
N VAL A 194 2.86 6.86 15.20
CA VAL A 194 2.42 5.52 15.66
C VAL A 194 3.58 4.82 16.36
N ALA A 195 3.29 4.13 17.47
CA ALA A 195 4.29 3.39 18.23
C ALA A 195 4.93 2.28 17.38
N THR A 196 6.24 2.08 17.55
CA THR A 196 7.01 1.08 16.79
C THR A 196 6.43 -0.33 16.92
N SER A 197 5.95 -0.71 18.09
CA SER A 197 5.34 -2.03 18.33
C SER A 197 4.07 -2.25 17.49
N ASP A 198 3.22 -1.22 17.33
CA ASP A 198 2.04 -1.31 16.48
C ASP A 198 2.42 -1.29 14.99
N ILE A 199 3.45 -0.54 14.59
CA ILE A 199 4.00 -0.57 13.21
C ILE A 199 4.50 -1.97 12.87
N GLU A 200 5.26 -2.59 13.77
CA GLU A 200 5.76 -3.96 13.61
C GLU A 200 4.62 -4.97 13.53
N ALA A 201 3.58 -4.82 14.36
CA ALA A 201 2.39 -5.68 14.31
C ALA A 201 1.67 -5.58 12.96
N VAL A 202 1.51 -4.37 12.41
CA VAL A 202 0.92 -4.17 11.07
C VAL A 202 1.83 -4.75 9.98
N GLY A 203 3.14 -4.53 10.07
CA GLY A 203 4.11 -5.11 9.14
C GLY A 203 4.06 -6.63 9.10
N GLN A 204 3.96 -7.29 10.26
CA GLN A 204 3.79 -8.74 10.37
C GLN A 204 2.44 -9.20 9.80
N ALA A 205 1.35 -8.47 10.07
CA ALA A 205 0.03 -8.79 9.52
C ALA A 205 0.04 -8.73 7.98
N LEU A 206 0.55 -7.65 7.40
CA LEU A 206 0.67 -7.50 5.94
C LEU A 206 1.62 -8.54 5.34
N GLY A 207 2.76 -8.79 5.98
CA GLY A 207 3.73 -9.78 5.54
C GLY A 207 3.13 -11.19 5.49
N SER A 208 2.45 -11.61 6.56
CA SER A 208 1.83 -12.94 6.64
C SER A 208 0.62 -13.11 5.70
N LEU A 209 -0.15 -12.04 5.47
CA LEU A 209 -1.31 -12.09 4.56
C LEU A 209 -0.90 -12.10 3.09
N PHE A 210 0.06 -11.24 2.72
CA PHE A 210 0.29 -10.88 1.31
C PHE A 210 1.60 -11.41 0.75
N ASN A 211 2.62 -11.62 1.58
CA ASN A 211 4.00 -11.83 1.11
C ASN A 211 4.41 -13.30 0.91
N TYR A 212 3.46 -14.22 1.06
CA TYR A 212 3.67 -15.65 0.83
C TYR A 212 2.73 -16.16 -0.25
N ARG A 213 3.27 -16.85 -1.25
CA ARG A 213 2.45 -17.48 -2.30
C ARG A 213 1.77 -18.74 -1.78
N CYS A 214 0.59 -19.01 -2.33
CA CYS A 214 -0.24 -20.18 -2.02
C CYS A 214 -0.73 -20.27 -0.56
N ALA A 215 -0.81 -19.14 0.15
CA ALA A 215 -1.23 -19.12 1.55
C ALA A 215 -2.68 -19.61 1.72
N PRO A 216 -2.99 -20.37 2.79
CA PRO A 216 -4.35 -20.79 3.06
C PRO A 216 -5.29 -19.58 3.26
N LYS A 217 -6.60 -19.84 3.16
CA LYS A 217 -7.61 -18.79 3.30
C LYS A 217 -7.58 -18.15 4.69
N THR A 218 -7.65 -16.83 4.73
CA THR A 218 -7.75 -16.02 5.95
C THR A 218 -8.95 -15.08 5.86
N THR A 219 -9.62 -14.85 7.00
CA THR A 219 -10.74 -13.91 7.07
C THR A 219 -10.22 -12.53 7.48
N VAL A 220 -10.23 -11.58 6.54
CA VAL A 220 -9.98 -10.16 6.84
C VAL A 220 -11.32 -9.41 6.91
N ILE A 221 -12.15 -9.60 5.88
CA ILE A 221 -13.50 -9.02 5.81
C ILE A 221 -14.50 -10.05 6.35
N LYS A 222 -14.92 -9.88 7.61
CA LYS A 222 -15.80 -10.84 8.31
C LYS A 222 -17.05 -11.23 7.50
N ALA A 223 -17.69 -10.25 6.86
CA ALA A 223 -18.91 -10.46 6.07
C ALA A 223 -18.70 -11.35 4.82
N GLN A 224 -17.47 -11.49 4.33
CA GLN A 224 -17.13 -12.27 3.13
C GLN A 224 -16.42 -13.60 3.46
N GLY A 225 -16.19 -13.89 4.74
CA GLY A 225 -15.59 -15.14 5.22
C GLY A 225 -14.11 -15.33 4.83
N PRO A 226 -13.58 -16.56 4.97
CA PRO A 226 -12.20 -16.87 4.62
C PRO A 226 -11.95 -16.76 3.12
N GLN A 227 -10.91 -16.00 2.73
CA GLN A 227 -10.51 -15.79 1.33
C GLN A 227 -8.99 -15.92 1.14
N TYR A 228 -8.55 -16.15 -0.09
CA TYR A 228 -7.12 -16.18 -0.42
C TYR A 228 -6.53 -14.77 -0.43
N GLN A 229 -5.45 -14.55 0.31
CA GLN A 229 -4.88 -13.22 0.54
C GLN A 229 -3.55 -12.97 -0.17
N SER A 230 -2.84 -14.01 -0.62
CA SER A 230 -1.53 -13.87 -1.26
C SER A 230 -1.54 -12.87 -2.42
N VAL A 231 -0.70 -11.84 -2.35
CA VAL A 231 -0.50 -10.87 -3.43
C VAL A 231 0.87 -11.08 -4.09
N CYS A 232 1.90 -11.37 -3.30
CA CYS A 232 3.17 -11.88 -3.80
C CYS A 232 2.91 -13.26 -4.44
N THR A 233 3.02 -13.30 -5.76
CA THR A 233 2.65 -14.48 -6.57
C THR A 233 3.71 -14.86 -7.59
N ASP A 234 4.77 -14.04 -7.72
CA ASP A 234 5.97 -14.41 -8.46
C ASP A 234 6.63 -15.69 -7.90
N GLU A 235 7.37 -16.41 -8.73
CA GLU A 235 8.03 -17.66 -8.33
C GLU A 235 9.08 -17.47 -7.23
N SER A 236 9.68 -16.27 -7.15
CA SER A 236 10.63 -15.90 -6.09
C SER A 236 9.96 -15.66 -4.73
N CYS A 237 8.64 -15.53 -4.68
CA CYS A 237 7.91 -15.39 -3.41
C CYS A 237 8.06 -16.65 -2.55
N PRO A 238 8.29 -16.48 -1.24
CA PRO A 238 8.36 -17.61 -0.32
C PRO A 238 7.01 -18.36 -0.33
N LEU A 239 7.11 -19.69 -0.27
CA LEU A 239 5.94 -20.54 -0.18
C LEU A 239 5.37 -20.47 1.25
N ALA A 240 4.06 -20.33 1.38
CA ALA A 240 3.42 -20.37 2.69
C ALA A 240 3.52 -21.76 3.33
N ASP A 241 3.52 -21.80 4.65
CA ASP A 241 3.28 -23.04 5.39
C ASP A 241 1.90 -23.60 5.02
N ASN A 242 1.81 -24.92 4.82
CA ASN A 242 0.58 -25.60 4.38
C ASN A 242 0.03 -25.05 3.04
N ALA A 243 0.92 -24.72 2.10
CA ALA A 243 0.57 -24.14 0.82
C ALA A 243 -0.49 -24.92 0.02
N THR A 244 -1.42 -24.19 -0.57
CA THR A 244 -2.55 -24.72 -1.37
C THR A 244 -2.50 -24.28 -2.84
N CYS A 245 -1.32 -24.40 -3.49
CA CYS A 245 -1.07 -23.84 -4.82
C CYS A 245 -2.03 -24.31 -5.93
N ALA A 246 -2.63 -25.50 -5.79
CA ALA A 246 -3.63 -25.97 -6.77
C ALA A 246 -4.87 -25.05 -6.85
N ALA A 247 -5.20 -24.34 -5.77
CA ALA A 247 -6.33 -23.42 -5.71
C ALA A 247 -5.96 -21.97 -6.08
N GLN A 248 -4.66 -21.67 -6.22
CA GLN A 248 -4.13 -20.36 -6.56
C GLN A 248 -3.13 -20.52 -7.71
N PRO A 249 -3.62 -20.76 -8.94
CA PRO A 249 -2.74 -20.98 -10.08
C PRO A 249 -1.79 -19.81 -10.30
N SER A 250 -0.56 -20.12 -10.68
CA SER A 250 0.41 -19.11 -11.09
C SER A 250 -0.08 -18.40 -12.36
N MET A 251 0.05 -17.07 -12.36
CA MET A 251 -0.25 -16.24 -13.51
C MET A 251 1.04 -15.86 -14.23
N SER A 252 0.95 -15.64 -15.54
CA SER A 252 2.05 -15.02 -16.29
C SER A 252 2.18 -13.55 -15.91
N GLN A 253 3.42 -13.05 -15.94
CA GLN A 253 3.72 -11.63 -15.81
C GLN A 253 2.82 -10.78 -16.76
N PRO A 254 2.30 -9.62 -16.30
CA PRO A 254 1.40 -8.80 -17.10
C PRO A 254 2.09 -8.27 -18.35
N LEU A 255 1.29 -8.11 -19.41
CA LEU A 255 1.76 -7.54 -20.67
C LEU A 255 1.95 -6.02 -20.52
N VAL A 256 2.97 -5.48 -21.20
CA VAL A 256 3.14 -4.03 -21.36
C VAL A 256 2.05 -3.51 -22.30
N ALA A 257 1.10 -2.75 -21.77
CA ALA A 257 0.02 -2.14 -22.55
C ALA A 257 0.42 -0.77 -23.11
N ASN A 258 1.26 -0.03 -22.40
CA ASN A 258 1.82 1.24 -22.85
C ASN A 258 3.29 1.35 -22.42
N ALA A 259 4.21 1.32 -23.40
CA ALA A 259 5.65 1.32 -23.14
C ALA A 259 6.17 2.60 -22.47
N THR A 260 5.53 3.75 -22.71
CA THR A 260 5.93 5.02 -22.08
C THR A 260 5.55 5.06 -20.60
N LEU A 261 4.44 4.41 -20.23
CA LEU A 261 3.97 4.32 -18.85
C LEU A 261 4.64 3.18 -18.08
N ALA A 262 4.98 2.08 -18.75
CA ALA A 262 5.62 0.91 -18.14
C ALA A 262 7.13 1.06 -17.90
N ASP A 263 7.71 2.21 -18.20
CA ASP A 263 9.16 2.43 -18.07
C ASP A 263 9.64 2.27 -16.61
N GLY A 264 10.85 1.75 -16.44
CA GLY A 264 11.49 1.59 -15.13
C GLY A 264 11.06 0.38 -14.28
N GLU A 265 10.03 -0.38 -14.67
CA GLU A 265 9.67 -1.63 -13.98
C GLU A 265 10.48 -2.84 -14.49
N GLY A 266 11.39 -2.63 -15.44
CA GLY A 266 12.31 -3.67 -15.93
C GLY A 266 11.67 -4.65 -16.92
N ARG A 267 10.41 -4.43 -17.30
CA ARG A 267 9.72 -5.25 -18.30
C ARG A 267 10.01 -4.76 -19.72
N MET A 268 10.55 -5.67 -20.53
CA MET A 268 10.66 -5.45 -21.96
C MET A 268 9.26 -5.53 -22.60
N PRO A 269 8.91 -4.66 -23.55
CA PRO A 269 7.70 -4.81 -24.33
C PRO A 269 7.68 -6.21 -24.94
N SER A 270 6.64 -6.99 -24.66
CA SER A 270 6.40 -8.26 -25.33
C SER A 270 6.34 -7.99 -26.84
N GLY A 271 7.42 -8.35 -27.54
CA GLY A 271 7.53 -8.17 -28.98
C GLY A 271 6.57 -9.11 -29.68
N SER A 272 5.38 -8.62 -30.02
CA SER A 272 4.50 -9.19 -31.04
C SER A 272 3.53 -8.13 -31.56
N ALA A 273 4.08 -7.16 -32.28
CA ALA A 273 3.40 -6.55 -33.40
C ALA A 273 4.36 -6.63 -34.60
N THR A 274 4.21 -7.69 -35.39
CA THR A 274 4.74 -7.76 -36.76
C THR A 274 4.07 -6.68 -37.58
N MET A 275 4.57 -5.45 -37.51
CA MET A 275 4.32 -4.43 -38.53
C MET A 275 5.49 -4.48 -39.51
N SER A 276 5.26 -5.21 -40.59
CA SER A 276 6.19 -5.33 -41.71
C SER A 276 6.20 -4.03 -42.51
N MET A 277 7.40 -3.44 -42.62
CA MET A 277 7.90 -2.49 -43.65
C MET A 277 7.23 -1.10 -43.72
N SER A 278 7.93 0.03 -43.82
CA SER A 278 9.07 0.32 -44.71
C SER A 278 9.64 1.73 -44.45
N GLY A 279 10.94 1.92 -44.75
CA GLY A 279 11.65 3.21 -44.83
C GLY A 279 12.34 3.61 -43.52
N GLY A 280 13.66 3.73 -43.38
CA GLY A 280 14.70 4.06 -44.35
C GLY A 280 15.38 5.34 -43.87
N SER A 281 16.56 5.22 -43.26
CA SER A 281 17.72 6.16 -43.30
C SER A 281 18.52 6.17 -41.98
N THR A 282 19.75 5.65 -42.08
CA THR A 282 21.01 6.21 -41.56
C THR A 282 20.96 7.31 -40.49
N GLY A 283 21.63 7.06 -39.37
CA GLY A 283 22.03 8.07 -38.39
C GLY A 283 23.05 7.53 -37.40
N THR A 284 24.32 7.53 -37.76
CA THR A 284 25.47 7.38 -36.84
C THR A 284 25.51 8.55 -35.86
N ALA A 285 25.61 8.27 -34.56
CA ALA A 285 26.10 9.24 -33.57
C ALA A 285 26.86 8.53 -32.44
N THR A 286 28.18 8.65 -32.52
CA THR A 286 29.16 8.48 -31.46
C THR A 286 28.88 9.46 -30.33
N MET A 287 28.90 9.02 -29.06
CA MET A 287 29.13 9.91 -27.92
C MET A 287 30.09 9.25 -26.92
N SER A 288 31.31 9.81 -26.90
CA SER A 288 32.30 9.68 -25.84
C SER A 288 32.14 10.88 -24.90
N GLY A 289 32.40 10.70 -23.60
CA GLY A 289 32.73 11.80 -22.70
C GLY A 289 32.04 11.71 -21.34
N GLY A 290 32.80 11.32 -20.32
CA GLY A 290 32.39 11.40 -18.93
C GLY A 290 32.42 12.81 -18.37
N ALA A 291 31.73 12.98 -17.25
CA ALA A 291 32.00 14.03 -16.28
C ALA A 291 31.67 13.51 -14.88
N SER A 292 32.72 13.41 -14.05
CA SER A 292 32.64 13.23 -12.61
C SER A 292 31.93 14.42 -11.98
N GLY A 293 30.99 14.16 -11.08
CA GLY A 293 30.34 15.14 -10.23
C GLY A 293 30.19 14.58 -8.83
N THR A 294 31.15 14.91 -7.97
CA THR A 294 31.15 14.62 -6.53
C THR A 294 30.03 15.42 -5.87
N ALA A 295 29.07 14.75 -5.24
CA ALA A 295 28.11 15.39 -4.35
C ALA A 295 28.08 14.65 -3.01
N SER A 296 28.72 15.28 -2.03
CA SER A 296 28.62 14.94 -0.62
C SER A 296 27.21 15.26 -0.13
N GLY A 297 26.44 14.24 0.21
CA GLY A 297 25.14 14.37 0.88
C GLY A 297 25.15 13.52 2.14
N ALA A 298 25.03 14.18 3.30
CA ALA A 298 25.01 13.53 4.60
C ALA A 298 23.84 12.53 4.69
N SER A 299 24.18 11.25 4.86
CA SER A 299 23.25 10.18 5.16
C SER A 299 22.62 10.42 6.53
N SER A 300 21.35 10.81 6.54
CA SER A 300 20.50 10.66 7.72
C SER A 300 20.08 9.19 7.84
N PRO A 301 19.93 8.64 9.05
CA PRO A 301 19.68 7.22 9.24
C PRO A 301 18.30 6.85 8.68
N SER A 302 18.29 6.13 7.56
CA SER A 302 17.12 5.39 7.11
C SER A 302 16.92 4.22 8.08
N SER A 303 15.94 4.31 8.96
CA SER A 303 15.44 3.15 9.71
C SER A 303 14.81 2.19 8.71
N THR A 304 15.59 1.23 8.22
CA THR A 304 15.08 0.11 7.43
C THR A 304 14.26 -0.76 8.38
N PHE A 305 12.93 -0.63 8.33
CA PHE A 305 12.03 -1.52 9.06
C PHE A 305 12.03 -2.88 8.33
N ASN A 306 12.98 -3.74 8.70
CA ASN A 306 13.11 -5.07 8.09
C ASN A 306 12.13 -6.07 8.73
N ALA A 307 10.83 -5.83 8.54
CA ALA A 307 9.75 -6.71 9.00
C ALA A 307 9.83 -8.12 8.38
N ALA A 308 10.57 -8.28 7.27
CA ALA A 308 10.77 -9.56 6.59
C ALA A 308 11.77 -10.51 7.27
N SER A 309 12.54 -10.03 8.26
CA SER A 309 13.58 -10.86 8.90
C SER A 309 13.10 -11.72 10.08
N HIS A 310 11.82 -11.62 10.47
CA HIS A 310 11.24 -12.36 11.59
C HIS A 310 9.97 -13.13 11.17
N ALA A 311 10.16 -14.26 10.48
CA ALA A 311 9.21 -15.37 10.37
C ALA A 311 9.96 -16.64 10.78
N ALA A 312 9.50 -17.57 11.61
CA ALA A 312 8.25 -17.86 12.32
C ALA A 312 8.60 -18.63 13.64
N PRO A 313 7.68 -18.89 14.60
CA PRO A 313 6.59 -19.85 14.38
C PRO A 313 5.22 -19.44 14.95
N GLY A 314 4.15 -19.89 14.28
CA GLY A 314 2.83 -20.12 14.90
C GLY A 314 1.84 -18.96 14.88
N LEU A 315 1.05 -18.84 13.81
CA LEU A 315 -0.21 -18.10 13.82
C LEU A 315 -1.28 -18.87 14.61
N THR A 316 -1.27 -18.67 15.93
CA THR A 316 -2.45 -18.83 16.78
C THR A 316 -2.45 -17.69 17.79
N GLY A 317 -3.12 -16.57 17.51
CA GLY A 317 -3.47 -15.67 18.63
C GLY A 317 -3.85 -14.22 18.36
N VAL A 318 -3.35 -13.52 17.34
CA VAL A 318 -3.49 -12.05 17.35
C VAL A 318 -4.64 -11.49 16.49
N PHE A 319 -5.21 -12.28 15.57
CA PHE A 319 -6.45 -11.92 14.86
C PHE A 319 -7.56 -12.97 14.98
N ALA A 320 -7.42 -13.94 15.87
CA ALA A 320 -8.54 -14.79 16.28
C ALA A 320 -9.39 -14.01 17.27
N ALA A 321 -10.58 -13.65 16.83
CA ALA A 321 -11.59 -13.00 17.63
C ALA A 321 -11.69 -13.60 19.03
N LEU A 322 -11.77 -12.69 19.99
CA LEU A 322 -12.42 -12.84 21.28
C LEU A 322 -13.80 -13.47 21.07
N VAL A 323 -13.88 -14.81 21.16
CA VAL A 323 -15.12 -15.58 21.31
C VAL A 323 -14.88 -16.64 22.37
N ALA A 324 -14.92 -16.20 23.62
CA ALA A 324 -15.27 -17.03 24.75
C ALA A 324 -16.04 -16.13 25.74
N PHE A 325 -17.11 -16.67 26.33
CA PHE A 325 -18.21 -16.03 27.11
C PHE A 325 -19.35 -15.48 26.23
N LEU A 326 -20.60 -15.96 26.26
CA LEU A 326 -21.34 -16.79 27.22
C LEU A 326 -22.23 -17.82 26.49
N ALA A 327 -22.17 -19.07 26.95
CA ALA A 327 -23.32 -19.95 27.00
C ALA A 327 -23.45 -20.39 28.47
N LEU A 328 -24.23 -19.63 29.23
CA LEU A 328 -25.01 -19.97 30.43
C LEU A 328 -25.73 -18.70 30.89
#